data_AF-A0A2N7Q0L7-F1
#
_entry.id   AF-A0A2N7Q0L7-F1
#
_cell.length_a   1.000
_cell.length_b   1.000
_cell.length_c   1.000
_cell.angle_alpha   90.00
_cell.angle_beta   90.00
_cell.angle_gamma   90.00
#
_symmetry.space_group_name_H-M   'P 1'
#
loop_
_entity.id
_entity.type
_entity.pdbx_description
1 polymer ?
#
loop_
_entity_poly.entity_id
_entity_poly.type
_entity_poly.pdbx_seq_one_letter_code
_entity_poly.pdbx_strand_id
1 'polypeptide(L)'
;MLVFGIHCHQPVGNFDYVFEEAYEKAYKPFIDFFYKHEDFKFSAHFSGILFEWFLKNKKDFIEKLADMVQRNQLEVIGGGYYEPILASISKEDRILQIEKLNNFCENILGKSPKGIWLTERIWDTSVLQTIIELSMDYIIIDDYHIVSAGYPFEEGFYFTEDEGKKVNLVPIDKRLRYKIPFDDPENVVAFIKSQKTSIIIDDGEKFGIWPYTYKTVYEERWLERFYELLKKENIETKTISEALKTSSKKLVYPASVSYEEMGHWALNYKDAIDYQEAKSKCDKFEKFIKGGIWKNFFTKYPESNYMHKRMLEVSRKSHNKDNILKAQCNDAYWHGIFGGIYFPHLRREIWNNIIKSDFDNATFEIVKEDIDFDGKLEVKLKNKGFIVVASEDGIVKEVSTKEIGNLNVCLSRYKEFYHFINEHQEKEEGKTIHELKKDISKYKDMIAYDEKTRFFSYDDMMWDLIDIKEDKIAFQKAKNKKVIKLQDDKFILEYNLEDATPIDINLGIHSLNVEEYEIDANHIKFEAFEIGEINLNFSKNLKLKVYPIKTVSQSEKDFDVITQGICISFLAGGELFVEISC
;
A
#
# COMPACT_ATOMS: atom_id res chain seq x y z
N MET A 1 -20.41 -22.59 -16.53
CA MET A 1 -20.26 -22.60 -15.06
C MET A 1 -19.70 -21.27 -14.61
N LEU A 2 -19.95 -20.89 -13.36
CA LEU A 2 -19.39 -19.68 -12.74
C LEU A 2 -18.40 -20.08 -11.64
N VAL A 3 -17.20 -19.51 -11.67
CA VAL A 3 -16.23 -19.53 -10.58
C VAL A 3 -16.25 -18.14 -9.97
N PHE A 4 -16.83 -18.04 -8.78
CA PHE A 4 -17.02 -16.78 -8.08
C PHE A 4 -16.11 -16.71 -6.86
N GLY A 5 -15.53 -15.56 -6.62
CA GLY A 5 -14.87 -15.29 -5.35
C GLY A 5 -14.76 -13.82 -5.00
N ILE A 6 -14.34 -13.58 -3.76
CA ILE A 6 -14.12 -12.25 -3.20
C ILE A 6 -12.74 -12.16 -2.54
N HIS A 7 -12.15 -10.97 -2.58
CA HIS A 7 -10.94 -10.61 -1.84
C HIS A 7 -11.31 -9.54 -0.81
N CYS A 8 -11.15 -9.83 0.48
CA CYS A 8 -11.48 -8.89 1.57
C CYS A 8 -10.21 -8.49 2.31
N HIS A 9 -9.94 -7.19 2.36
CA HIS A 9 -8.74 -6.67 2.99
C HIS A 9 -9.00 -5.35 3.72
N GLN A 10 -8.35 -5.19 4.87
CA GLN A 10 -8.15 -3.91 5.52
C GLN A 10 -6.68 -3.78 5.94
N PRO A 11 -6.03 -2.63 5.70
CA PRO A 11 -4.61 -2.51 5.91
C PRO A 11 -4.21 -2.39 7.38
N VAL A 12 -2.95 -2.75 7.63
CA VAL A 12 -2.28 -2.50 8.91
C VAL A 12 -2.26 -0.99 9.17
N GLY A 13 -2.75 -0.59 10.35
CA GLY A 13 -2.84 0.81 10.76
C GLY A 13 -4.16 1.50 10.42
N ASN A 14 -5.11 0.82 9.77
CA ASN A 14 -6.43 1.39 9.54
C ASN A 14 -7.25 1.50 10.84
N PHE A 15 -8.23 2.39 10.87
CA PHE A 15 -9.02 2.65 12.07
C PHE A 15 -10.06 1.54 12.30
N ASP A 16 -10.29 1.19 13.58
CA ASP A 16 -11.23 0.13 13.97
C ASP A 16 -12.66 0.36 13.44
N TYR A 17 -13.11 1.61 13.36
CA TYR A 17 -14.43 1.92 12.79
C TYR A 17 -14.52 1.60 11.29
N VAL A 18 -13.40 1.62 10.55
CA VAL A 18 -13.37 1.24 9.13
C VAL A 18 -13.53 -0.27 8.98
N PHE A 19 -12.85 -1.05 9.84
CA PHE A 19 -13.06 -2.50 9.92
C PHE A 19 -14.53 -2.84 10.25
N GLU A 20 -15.10 -2.17 11.25
CA GLU A 20 -16.50 -2.36 11.65
C GLU A 20 -17.47 -1.99 10.52
N GLU A 21 -17.26 -0.84 9.85
CA GLU A 21 -18.09 -0.42 8.73
C GLU A 21 -18.03 -1.44 7.58
N ALA A 22 -16.83 -1.88 7.20
CA ALA A 22 -16.61 -2.89 6.16
C ALA A 22 -17.27 -4.23 6.49
N TYR A 23 -17.18 -4.65 7.76
CA TYR A 23 -17.87 -5.83 8.25
C TYR A 23 -19.39 -5.71 8.12
N GLU A 24 -19.99 -4.65 8.66
CA GLU A 24 -21.46 -4.51 8.70
C GLU A 24 -22.06 -4.28 7.31
N LYS A 25 -21.35 -3.60 6.41
CA LYS A 25 -21.88 -3.24 5.08
C LYS A 25 -21.54 -4.22 3.98
N ALA A 26 -20.39 -4.90 4.03
CA ALA A 26 -19.94 -5.76 2.94
C ALA A 26 -19.79 -7.22 3.38
N TYR A 27 -18.93 -7.51 4.36
CA TYR A 27 -18.53 -8.89 4.65
C TYR A 27 -19.67 -9.71 5.28
N LYS A 28 -20.29 -9.18 6.33
CA LYS A 28 -21.38 -9.84 7.06
C LYS A 28 -22.60 -10.10 6.17
N PRO A 29 -23.20 -9.11 5.49
CA PRO A 29 -24.41 -9.35 4.71
C PRO A 29 -24.18 -10.28 3.52
N PHE A 30 -23.02 -10.21 2.86
CA PHE A 30 -22.65 -11.13 1.78
C PHE A 30 -22.57 -12.58 2.26
N ILE A 31 -21.82 -12.83 3.34
CA ILE A 31 -21.67 -14.18 3.89
C ILE A 31 -22.99 -14.68 4.49
N ASP A 32 -23.76 -13.85 5.20
CA ASP A 32 -25.06 -14.23 5.75
C ASP A 32 -26.07 -14.64 4.67
N PHE A 33 -26.02 -13.99 3.51
CA PHE A 33 -26.84 -14.35 2.36
C PHE A 33 -26.46 -15.76 1.86
N PHE A 34 -25.21 -15.98 1.47
CA PHE A 34 -24.80 -17.28 0.91
C PHE A 34 -24.76 -18.41 1.93
N TYR A 35 -24.59 -18.12 3.22
CA TYR A 35 -24.73 -19.12 4.27
C TYR A 35 -26.09 -19.83 4.24
N LYS A 36 -27.15 -19.14 3.82
CA LYS A 36 -28.51 -19.68 3.67
C LYS A 36 -28.75 -20.37 2.32
N HIS A 37 -27.85 -20.21 1.36
CA HIS A 37 -27.98 -20.69 -0.01
C HIS A 37 -26.88 -21.72 -0.31
N GLU A 38 -27.02 -22.91 0.25
CA GLU A 38 -25.92 -23.89 0.29
C GLU A 38 -25.47 -24.45 -1.06
N ASP A 39 -26.30 -24.27 -2.08
CA ASP A 39 -26.01 -24.62 -3.46
C ASP A 39 -25.05 -23.63 -4.14
N PHE A 40 -24.86 -22.44 -3.59
CA PHE A 40 -23.90 -21.46 -4.11
C PHE A 40 -22.51 -21.72 -3.52
N LYS A 41 -21.59 -22.18 -4.35
CA LYS A 41 -20.20 -22.43 -3.98
C LYS A 41 -19.29 -21.33 -4.51
N PHE A 42 -18.41 -20.82 -3.65
CA PHE A 42 -17.52 -19.72 -3.99
C PHE A 42 -16.20 -19.81 -3.22
N SER A 43 -15.25 -18.96 -3.59
CA SER A 43 -13.95 -18.88 -2.93
C SER A 43 -13.77 -17.49 -2.30
N ALA A 44 -13.10 -17.39 -1.15
CA ALA A 44 -12.83 -16.08 -0.55
C ALA A 44 -11.42 -16.00 0.00
N HIS A 45 -10.77 -14.88 -0.26
CA HIS A 45 -9.57 -14.45 0.42
C HIS A 45 -9.96 -13.46 1.53
N PHE A 46 -9.45 -13.65 2.74
CA PHE A 46 -9.46 -12.63 3.79
C PHE A 46 -8.03 -12.45 4.28
N SER A 47 -7.57 -11.20 4.40
CA SER A 47 -6.22 -10.94 4.91
C SER A 47 -6.08 -11.40 6.37
N GLY A 48 -4.86 -11.73 6.78
CA GLY A 48 -4.57 -12.18 8.15
C GLY A 48 -4.98 -11.17 9.21
N ILE A 49 -4.70 -9.88 9.00
CA ILE A 49 -5.14 -8.81 9.91
C ILE A 49 -6.67 -8.74 10.04
N LEU A 50 -7.40 -8.97 8.94
CA LEU A 50 -8.86 -8.97 8.97
C LEU A 50 -9.39 -10.17 9.76
N PHE A 51 -8.76 -11.34 9.61
CA PHE A 51 -9.03 -12.50 10.45
C PHE A 51 -8.72 -12.28 11.93
N GLU A 52 -7.62 -11.61 12.27
CA GLU A 52 -7.31 -11.24 13.67
C GLU A 52 -8.41 -10.35 14.25
N TRP A 53 -8.89 -9.38 13.47
CA TRP A 53 -9.98 -8.50 13.88
C TRP A 53 -11.30 -9.27 14.06
N PHE A 54 -11.66 -10.17 13.14
CA PHE A 54 -12.86 -11.02 13.29
C PHE A 54 -12.78 -11.94 14.50
N LEU A 55 -11.63 -12.57 14.76
CA LEU A 55 -11.46 -13.46 15.90
C LEU A 55 -11.62 -12.73 17.24
N LYS A 56 -11.17 -11.47 17.27
CA LYS A 56 -11.30 -10.59 18.44
C LYS A 56 -12.74 -10.10 18.62
N ASN A 57 -13.39 -9.64 17.56
CA ASN A 57 -14.62 -8.84 17.65
C ASN A 57 -15.89 -9.56 17.19
N LYS A 58 -15.79 -10.53 16.27
CA LYS A 58 -16.92 -11.15 15.55
C LYS A 58 -16.78 -12.69 15.48
N LYS A 59 -16.63 -13.36 16.63
CA LYS A 59 -16.39 -14.82 16.72
C LYS A 59 -17.43 -15.66 15.96
N ASP A 60 -18.70 -15.35 16.09
CA ASP A 60 -19.80 -16.04 15.39
C ASP A 60 -19.64 -16.00 13.86
N PHE A 61 -18.99 -14.96 13.32
CA PHE A 61 -18.67 -14.87 11.90
C PHE A 61 -17.58 -15.86 11.50
N ILE A 62 -16.52 -16.00 12.30
CA ILE A 62 -15.47 -17.01 12.08
C ILE A 62 -16.06 -18.43 12.14
N GLU A 63 -16.92 -18.71 13.11
CA GLU A 63 -17.59 -20.01 13.23
C GLU A 63 -18.44 -20.32 11.99
N LYS A 64 -19.15 -19.32 11.47
CA LYS A 64 -19.92 -19.43 10.22
C LYS A 64 -19.03 -19.72 9.01
N LEU A 65 -17.90 -19.01 8.88
CA LEU A 65 -16.93 -19.28 7.81
C LEU A 65 -16.39 -20.71 7.93
N ALA A 66 -16.01 -21.15 9.13
CA ALA A 66 -15.51 -22.50 9.37
C ALA A 66 -16.55 -23.58 8.99
N ASP A 67 -17.82 -23.38 9.31
CA ASP A 67 -18.91 -24.28 8.89
C ASP A 67 -19.04 -24.35 7.35
N MET A 68 -19.05 -23.19 6.67
CA MET A 68 -19.08 -23.13 5.20
C MET A 68 -17.89 -23.83 4.55
N VAL A 69 -16.71 -23.70 5.15
CA VAL A 69 -15.47 -24.35 4.70
C VAL A 69 -15.56 -25.86 4.88
N GLN A 70 -16.01 -26.34 6.05
CA GLN A 70 -16.13 -27.77 6.35
C GLN A 70 -17.13 -28.46 5.41
N ARG A 71 -18.26 -27.83 5.13
CA ARG A 71 -19.28 -28.35 4.19
C ARG A 71 -18.96 -28.16 2.70
N ASN A 72 -17.75 -27.68 2.36
CA ASN A 72 -17.27 -27.44 0.98
C ASN A 72 -18.11 -26.44 0.17
N GLN A 73 -18.68 -25.45 0.85
CA GLN A 73 -19.37 -24.34 0.20
C GLN A 73 -18.43 -23.17 -0.08
N LEU A 74 -17.53 -22.91 0.88
CA LEU A 74 -16.51 -21.87 0.79
C LEU A 74 -15.12 -22.51 0.67
N GLU A 75 -14.40 -22.14 -0.39
CA GLU A 75 -12.95 -22.37 -0.46
C GLU A 75 -12.21 -21.13 0.07
N VAL A 76 -11.33 -21.31 1.05
CA VAL A 76 -10.47 -20.21 1.52
C VAL A 76 -9.25 -20.12 0.62
N ILE A 77 -8.96 -18.92 0.16
CA ILE A 77 -7.81 -18.57 -0.67
C ILE A 77 -6.71 -18.02 0.25
N GLY A 78 -5.47 -18.48 0.07
CA GLY A 78 -4.30 -17.99 0.79
C GLY A 78 -3.74 -16.71 0.17
N GLY A 79 -2.51 -16.36 0.54
CA GLY A 79 -1.87 -15.08 0.25
C GLY A 79 -0.84 -14.78 1.32
N GLY A 80 -0.22 -13.60 1.30
CA GLY A 80 0.61 -13.19 2.42
C GLY A 80 -0.25 -12.67 3.58
N TYR A 81 0.09 -13.05 4.82
CA TYR A 81 -0.73 -12.76 6.00
C TYR A 81 -1.07 -11.27 6.17
N TYR A 82 -0.10 -10.38 6.03
CA TYR A 82 -0.30 -8.94 6.15
C TYR A 82 -0.41 -8.23 4.79
N GLU A 83 -0.89 -8.92 3.74
CA GLU A 83 -1.00 -8.38 2.37
C GLU A 83 0.28 -7.70 1.82
N PRO A 84 1.44 -8.37 1.84
CA PRO A 84 2.62 -7.87 1.16
C PRO A 84 2.51 -8.03 -0.34
N ILE A 85 3.11 -7.10 -1.10
CA ILE A 85 3.47 -7.39 -2.49
C ILE A 85 4.58 -8.43 -2.46
N LEU A 86 4.25 -9.70 -2.75
CA LEU A 86 5.21 -10.80 -2.71
C LEU A 86 6.48 -10.48 -3.52
N ALA A 87 6.32 -9.89 -4.71
CA ALA A 87 7.43 -9.51 -5.58
C ALA A 87 8.37 -8.42 -5.03
N SER A 88 7.99 -7.74 -3.94
CA SER A 88 8.76 -6.66 -3.31
C SER A 88 9.55 -7.11 -2.06
N ILE A 89 9.16 -8.23 -1.45
CA ILE A 89 9.79 -8.76 -0.23
C ILE A 89 10.76 -9.92 -0.51
N SER A 90 11.59 -10.29 0.47
CA SER A 90 12.55 -11.40 0.34
C SER A 90 11.82 -12.75 0.20
N LYS A 91 12.51 -13.75 -0.37
CA LYS A 91 11.95 -15.09 -0.52
C LYS A 91 11.56 -15.70 0.84
N GLU A 92 12.41 -15.53 1.84
CA GLU A 92 12.21 -16.01 3.19
C GLU A 92 10.94 -15.41 3.81
N ASP A 93 10.73 -14.10 3.63
CA ASP A 93 9.54 -13.44 4.15
C ASP A 93 8.27 -13.83 3.39
N ARG A 94 8.34 -14.08 2.07
CA ARG A 94 7.20 -14.62 1.30
C ARG A 94 6.73 -15.95 1.90
N ILE A 95 7.67 -16.85 2.20
CA ILE A 95 7.39 -18.15 2.82
C ILE A 95 6.69 -17.95 4.16
N LEU A 96 7.27 -17.14 5.05
CA LEU A 96 6.71 -16.88 6.38
C LEU A 96 5.31 -16.26 6.31
N GLN A 97 5.08 -15.31 5.40
CA GLN A 97 3.78 -14.67 5.21
C GLN A 97 2.71 -15.65 4.75
N ILE A 98 3.03 -16.51 3.78
CA ILE A 98 2.07 -17.49 3.24
C ILE A 98 1.80 -18.59 4.26
N GLU A 99 2.84 -19.15 4.88
CA GLU A 99 2.69 -20.18 5.91
C GLU A 99 1.90 -19.68 7.11
N LYS A 100 2.11 -18.43 7.55
CA LYS A 100 1.34 -17.84 8.65
C LYS A 100 -0.16 -17.80 8.33
N LEU A 101 -0.56 -17.45 7.11
CA LEU A 101 -1.97 -17.45 6.71
C LEU A 101 -2.52 -18.86 6.53
N ASN A 102 -1.75 -19.74 5.91
CA ASN A 102 -2.16 -21.14 5.73
C ASN A 102 -2.39 -21.84 7.06
N ASN A 103 -1.47 -21.68 8.01
CA ASN A 103 -1.57 -22.23 9.35
C ASN A 103 -2.75 -21.62 10.13
N PHE A 104 -3.02 -20.31 9.97
CA PHE A 104 -4.20 -19.70 10.58
C PHE A 104 -5.48 -20.35 10.08
N CYS A 105 -5.65 -20.44 8.76
CA CYS A 105 -6.83 -21.01 8.13
C CYS A 105 -7.01 -22.50 8.49
N GLU A 106 -5.93 -23.28 8.53
CA GLU A 106 -6.00 -24.68 8.93
C GLU A 106 -6.45 -24.84 10.39
N ASN A 107 -5.87 -24.08 11.31
CA ASN A 107 -6.17 -24.18 12.74
C ASN A 107 -7.55 -23.62 13.10
N ILE A 108 -8.01 -22.56 12.42
CA ILE A 108 -9.24 -21.83 12.78
C ILE A 108 -10.44 -22.26 11.93
N LEU A 109 -10.24 -22.50 10.63
CA LEU A 109 -11.31 -22.85 9.69
C LEU A 109 -11.32 -24.34 9.34
N GLY A 110 -10.30 -25.10 9.75
CA GLY A 110 -10.20 -26.54 9.56
C GLY A 110 -9.67 -26.99 8.20
N LYS A 111 -9.29 -26.05 7.32
CA LYS A 111 -8.67 -26.36 6.02
C LYS A 111 -7.57 -25.36 5.67
N SER A 112 -6.43 -25.90 5.25
CA SER A 112 -5.34 -25.10 4.68
C SER A 112 -5.68 -24.66 3.25
N PRO A 113 -5.45 -23.39 2.87
CA PRO A 113 -5.64 -22.91 1.51
C PRO A 113 -4.79 -23.64 0.49
N LYS A 114 -5.28 -23.72 -0.75
CA LYS A 114 -4.57 -24.32 -1.89
C LYS A 114 -4.21 -23.30 -2.97
N GLY A 115 -4.83 -22.12 -2.93
CA GLY A 115 -4.58 -21.02 -3.85
C GLY A 115 -3.89 -19.84 -3.21
N ILE A 116 -3.28 -19.00 -4.05
CA ILE A 116 -2.76 -17.69 -3.68
C ILE A 116 -3.56 -16.60 -4.37
N TRP A 117 -4.16 -15.71 -3.57
CA TRP A 117 -4.44 -14.35 -4.02
C TRP A 117 -3.11 -13.62 -4.15
N LEU A 118 -2.76 -13.24 -5.38
CA LEU A 118 -1.58 -12.43 -5.62
C LEU A 118 -1.94 -10.98 -5.33
N THR A 119 -1.50 -10.45 -4.19
CA THR A 119 -1.78 -9.08 -3.75
C THR A 119 -1.44 -8.06 -4.85
N GLU A 120 -2.38 -7.18 -5.15
CA GLU A 120 -2.34 -6.23 -6.28
C GLU A 120 -2.06 -6.87 -7.65
N ARG A 121 -2.23 -8.18 -7.76
CA ARG A 121 -1.96 -9.03 -8.92
C ARG A 121 -0.58 -8.78 -9.54
N ILE A 122 0.43 -8.42 -8.75
CA ILE A 122 1.78 -8.10 -9.27
C ILE A 122 2.54 -9.39 -9.59
N TRP A 123 2.59 -9.74 -10.87
CA TRP A 123 3.27 -10.94 -11.35
C TRP A 123 4.78 -10.73 -11.57
N ASP A 124 5.57 -11.62 -10.98
CA ASP A 124 7.02 -11.72 -11.17
C ASP A 124 7.43 -13.20 -11.04
N THR A 125 8.27 -13.69 -11.95
CA THR A 125 8.69 -15.10 -11.96
C THR A 125 9.37 -15.53 -10.66
N SER A 126 10.00 -14.62 -9.92
CA SER A 126 10.57 -14.94 -8.60
C SER A 126 9.53 -15.36 -7.56
N VAL A 127 8.27 -14.92 -7.71
CA VAL A 127 7.16 -15.30 -6.82
C VAL A 127 6.72 -16.73 -7.11
N LEU A 128 6.72 -17.14 -8.38
CA LEU A 128 6.33 -18.47 -8.83
C LEU A 128 7.13 -19.57 -8.14
N GLN A 129 8.44 -19.43 -8.05
CA GLN A 129 9.30 -20.41 -7.38
C GLN A 129 8.91 -20.62 -5.90
N THR A 130 8.52 -19.54 -5.21
CA THR A 130 8.08 -19.63 -3.81
C THR A 130 6.74 -20.37 -3.70
N ILE A 131 5.79 -20.07 -4.59
CA ILE A 131 4.47 -20.70 -4.63
C ILE A 131 4.58 -22.21 -4.87
N ILE A 132 5.48 -22.60 -5.77
CA ILE A 132 5.74 -24.02 -6.08
C ILE A 132 6.39 -24.74 -4.89
N GLU A 133 7.37 -24.12 -4.23
CA GLU A 133 8.01 -24.70 -3.03
C GLU A 133 7.00 -24.96 -1.91
N LEU A 134 6.02 -24.08 -1.75
CA LEU A 134 4.93 -24.22 -0.80
C LEU A 134 3.82 -25.19 -1.24
N SER A 135 3.97 -25.85 -2.39
CA SER A 135 2.99 -26.80 -2.93
C SER A 135 1.59 -26.21 -3.07
N MET A 136 1.51 -24.93 -3.45
CA MET A 136 0.24 -24.27 -3.75
C MET A 136 -0.22 -24.67 -5.16
N ASP A 137 -1.49 -25.01 -5.29
CA ASP A 137 -2.06 -25.59 -6.52
C ASP A 137 -2.29 -24.54 -7.61
N TYR A 138 -2.58 -23.30 -7.23
CA TYR A 138 -2.88 -22.23 -8.17
C TYR A 138 -2.55 -20.84 -7.65
N ILE A 139 -2.43 -19.90 -8.60
CA ILE A 139 -2.31 -18.47 -8.35
C ILE A 139 -3.35 -17.70 -9.17
N ILE A 140 -3.96 -16.71 -8.54
CA ILE A 140 -4.96 -15.82 -9.17
C ILE A 140 -4.22 -14.65 -9.84
N ILE A 141 -4.55 -14.38 -11.10
CA ILE A 141 -4.01 -13.29 -11.92
C ILE A 141 -5.15 -12.59 -12.67
N ASP A 142 -4.88 -11.49 -13.35
CA ASP A 142 -5.84 -10.89 -14.31
C ASP A 142 -5.63 -11.40 -15.74
N ASP A 143 -6.70 -11.43 -16.53
CA ASP A 143 -6.66 -11.63 -17.99
C ASP A 143 -5.63 -10.72 -18.69
N TYR A 144 -5.43 -9.51 -18.16
CA TYR A 144 -4.47 -8.53 -18.67
C TYR A 144 -3.03 -9.08 -18.71
N HIS A 145 -2.64 -9.99 -17.81
CA HIS A 145 -1.31 -10.62 -17.85
C HIS A 145 -1.11 -11.47 -19.10
N ILE A 146 -2.17 -12.15 -19.54
CA ILE A 146 -2.19 -13.02 -20.72
C ILE A 146 -2.21 -12.16 -21.98
N VAL A 147 -3.11 -11.17 -22.02
CA VAL A 147 -3.23 -10.24 -23.15
C VAL A 147 -1.95 -9.43 -23.34
N SER A 148 -1.32 -9.01 -22.24
CA SER A 148 -0.06 -8.26 -22.26
C SER A 148 1.13 -9.07 -22.72
N ALA A 149 1.10 -10.39 -22.55
CA ALA A 149 2.09 -11.29 -23.12
C ALA A 149 1.88 -11.54 -24.63
N GLY A 150 0.82 -10.98 -25.23
CA GLY A 150 0.52 -11.09 -26.66
C GLY A 150 -0.41 -12.25 -27.02
N TYR A 151 -0.94 -12.98 -26.02
CA TYR A 151 -1.88 -14.07 -26.24
C TYR A 151 -3.33 -13.57 -26.24
N PRO A 152 -4.22 -14.11 -27.08
CA PRO A 152 -5.65 -13.85 -26.92
C PRO A 152 -6.14 -14.41 -25.59
N PHE A 153 -6.96 -13.65 -24.88
CA PHE A 153 -7.65 -14.16 -23.71
C PHE A 153 -8.76 -15.13 -24.15
N GLU A 154 -8.76 -16.31 -23.56
CA GLU A 154 -9.79 -17.33 -23.73
C GLU A 154 -10.33 -17.72 -22.36
N GLU A 155 -11.61 -18.09 -22.31
CA GLU A 155 -12.27 -18.47 -21.07
C GLU A 155 -11.64 -19.72 -20.41
N GLY A 156 -11.64 -19.74 -19.08
CA GLY A 156 -11.18 -20.87 -18.29
C GLY A 156 -9.77 -20.71 -17.71
N PHE A 157 -9.12 -21.84 -17.43
CA PHE A 157 -7.89 -21.88 -16.66
C PHE A 157 -6.66 -22.05 -17.53
N TYR A 158 -5.52 -21.66 -16.98
CA TYR A 158 -4.22 -21.80 -17.61
C TYR A 158 -3.26 -22.53 -16.67
N PHE A 159 -2.09 -22.85 -17.18
CA PHE A 159 -0.92 -23.16 -16.36
C PHE A 159 0.27 -22.42 -16.93
N THR A 160 1.23 -22.14 -16.06
CA THR A 160 2.56 -21.71 -16.47
C THR A 160 3.59 -22.67 -15.91
N GLU A 161 4.82 -22.49 -16.34
CA GLU A 161 5.94 -23.34 -16.00
C GLU A 161 7.17 -22.47 -15.76
N ASP A 162 7.99 -22.87 -14.79
CA ASP A 162 9.33 -22.33 -14.59
C ASP A 162 10.21 -23.43 -14.00
N GLU A 163 11.43 -23.58 -14.54
CA GLU A 163 12.39 -24.64 -14.18
C GLU A 163 11.82 -26.07 -14.16
N GLY A 164 10.96 -26.40 -15.12
CA GLY A 164 10.31 -27.70 -15.27
C GLY A 164 9.13 -27.95 -14.31
N LYS A 165 8.81 -26.99 -13.45
CA LYS A 165 7.73 -27.08 -12.47
C LYS A 165 6.54 -26.24 -12.90
N LYS A 166 5.34 -26.78 -12.73
CA LYS A 166 4.10 -26.17 -13.22
C LYS A 166 3.23 -25.66 -12.08
N VAL A 167 2.50 -24.57 -12.31
CA VAL A 167 1.42 -24.10 -11.44
C VAL A 167 0.20 -23.76 -12.29
N ASN A 168 -1.01 -23.94 -11.73
CA ASN A 168 -2.22 -23.47 -12.40
C ASN A 168 -2.38 -21.96 -12.23
N LEU A 169 -2.91 -21.32 -13.26
CA LEU A 169 -3.25 -19.90 -13.28
C LEU A 169 -4.77 -19.74 -13.36
N VAL A 170 -5.30 -18.84 -12.54
CA VAL A 170 -6.73 -18.50 -12.47
C VAL A 170 -6.89 -17.05 -12.93
N PRO A 171 -7.15 -16.81 -14.23
CA PRO A 171 -7.29 -15.45 -14.73
C PRO A 171 -8.68 -14.89 -14.44
N ILE A 172 -8.73 -13.74 -13.79
CA ILE A 172 -9.94 -12.95 -13.59
C ILE A 172 -10.33 -12.32 -14.93
N ASP A 173 -11.59 -12.47 -15.33
CA ASP A 173 -12.15 -11.80 -16.51
C ASP A 173 -12.51 -10.36 -16.16
N LYS A 174 -11.75 -9.39 -16.69
CA LYS A 174 -11.98 -7.96 -16.45
C LYS A 174 -13.41 -7.55 -16.81
N ARG A 175 -14.02 -8.15 -17.83
CA ARG A 175 -15.39 -7.81 -18.23
C ARG A 175 -16.40 -8.15 -17.15
N LEU A 176 -16.17 -9.22 -16.37
CA LEU A 176 -16.99 -9.56 -15.22
C LEU A 176 -16.73 -8.62 -14.04
N ARG A 177 -15.47 -8.20 -13.80
CA ARG A 177 -15.16 -7.17 -12.80
C ARG A 177 -15.94 -5.89 -13.07
N TYR A 178 -16.06 -5.44 -14.31
CA TYR A 178 -16.80 -4.20 -14.60
C TYR A 178 -18.32 -4.38 -14.56
N LYS A 179 -18.82 -5.62 -14.65
CA LYS A 179 -20.25 -5.95 -14.64
C LYS A 179 -20.81 -6.24 -13.26
N ILE A 180 -20.08 -6.96 -12.42
CA ILE A 180 -20.59 -7.43 -11.12
C ILE A 180 -20.09 -6.47 -10.02
N PRO A 181 -20.94 -5.85 -9.18
CA PRO A 181 -22.40 -5.89 -9.13
C PRO A 181 -23.08 -4.63 -9.72
N PHE A 182 -22.52 -4.08 -10.79
CA PHE A 182 -22.93 -2.76 -11.31
C PHE A 182 -23.92 -2.81 -12.48
N ASP A 183 -23.76 -3.77 -13.40
CA ASP A 183 -24.65 -4.00 -14.53
C ASP A 183 -25.88 -4.78 -14.06
N ASP A 184 -26.98 -4.72 -14.79
CA ASP A 184 -28.22 -5.43 -14.43
C ASP A 184 -27.99 -6.96 -14.39
N PRO A 185 -28.49 -7.67 -13.37
CA PRO A 185 -28.22 -9.11 -13.18
C PRO A 185 -28.51 -9.96 -14.42
N GLU A 186 -29.54 -9.63 -15.19
CA GLU A 186 -29.93 -10.30 -16.43
C GLU A 186 -28.82 -10.22 -17.49
N ASN A 187 -28.18 -9.05 -17.64
CA ASN A 187 -27.06 -8.85 -18.56
C ASN A 187 -25.83 -9.65 -18.11
N VAL A 188 -25.56 -9.68 -16.80
CA VAL A 188 -24.45 -10.44 -16.22
C VAL A 188 -24.65 -11.93 -16.45
N VAL A 189 -25.83 -12.46 -16.15
CA VAL A 189 -26.15 -13.88 -16.34
C VAL A 189 -26.15 -14.26 -17.82
N ALA A 190 -26.66 -13.42 -18.71
CA ALA A 190 -26.56 -13.63 -20.16
C ALA A 190 -25.10 -13.73 -20.63
N PHE A 191 -24.22 -12.86 -20.11
CA PHE A 191 -22.78 -12.92 -20.40
C PHE A 191 -22.14 -14.21 -19.87
N ILE A 192 -22.44 -14.63 -18.64
CA ILE A 192 -21.94 -15.89 -18.06
C ILE A 192 -22.39 -17.09 -18.90
N LYS A 193 -23.64 -17.10 -19.39
CA LYS A 193 -24.16 -18.16 -20.28
C LYS A 193 -23.47 -18.24 -21.62
N SER A 194 -22.93 -17.12 -22.11
CA SER A 194 -22.19 -17.08 -23.37
C SER A 194 -20.83 -17.79 -23.27
N GLN A 195 -20.41 -18.12 -22.04
CA GLN A 195 -19.12 -18.71 -21.71
C GLN A 195 -19.27 -20.15 -21.14
N LYS A 196 -18.29 -21.02 -21.39
CA LYS A 196 -18.22 -22.33 -20.71
C LYS A 196 -17.78 -22.16 -19.26
N THR A 197 -16.80 -21.29 -19.01
CA THR A 197 -16.22 -21.05 -17.68
C THR A 197 -15.98 -19.56 -17.48
N SER A 198 -16.82 -18.94 -16.66
CA SER A 198 -16.68 -17.56 -16.24
C SER A 198 -15.94 -17.50 -14.90
N ILE A 199 -14.87 -16.71 -14.81
CA ILE A 199 -14.05 -16.59 -13.59
C ILE A 199 -14.05 -15.13 -13.14
N ILE A 200 -14.51 -14.90 -11.91
CA ILE A 200 -14.52 -13.59 -11.26
C ILE A 200 -14.07 -13.73 -9.81
N ILE A 201 -13.02 -12.99 -9.45
CA ILE A 201 -12.59 -12.76 -8.08
C ILE A 201 -12.28 -11.26 -8.01
N ASP A 202 -12.89 -10.56 -7.07
CA ASP A 202 -12.75 -9.10 -6.96
C ASP A 202 -12.95 -8.65 -5.51
N ASP A 203 -12.72 -7.37 -5.23
CA ASP A 203 -12.81 -6.81 -3.87
C ASP A 203 -14.19 -7.06 -3.23
N GLY A 204 -14.20 -7.56 -2.00
CA GLY A 204 -15.41 -7.82 -1.22
C GLY A 204 -16.11 -6.53 -0.81
N GLU A 205 -15.33 -5.46 -0.62
CA GLU A 205 -15.76 -4.11 -0.30
C GLU A 205 -16.68 -3.52 -1.39
N LYS A 206 -16.54 -4.01 -2.62
CA LYS A 206 -17.43 -3.70 -3.74
C LYS A 206 -18.88 -4.12 -3.49
N PHE A 207 -19.11 -5.11 -2.63
CA PHE A 207 -20.43 -5.60 -2.27
C PHE A 207 -20.99 -4.88 -1.05
N GLY A 208 -20.74 -3.57 -0.89
CA GLY A 208 -21.43 -2.76 0.12
C GLY A 208 -20.73 -1.48 0.59
N ILE A 209 -19.40 -1.39 0.51
CA ILE A 209 -18.64 -0.25 1.03
C ILE A 209 -18.45 0.85 0.00
N TRP A 210 -18.16 0.48 -1.24
CA TRP A 210 -17.96 1.45 -2.31
C TRP A 210 -19.20 2.32 -2.50
N PRO A 211 -19.06 3.56 -2.98
CA PRO A 211 -20.17 4.49 -3.16
C PRO A 211 -21.37 3.84 -3.85
N TYR A 212 -22.56 3.98 -3.25
CA TYR A 212 -23.85 3.46 -3.71
C TYR A 212 -24.02 1.92 -3.70
N THR A 213 -22.95 1.14 -3.48
CA THR A 213 -23.02 -0.31 -3.63
C THR A 213 -23.88 -1.00 -2.58
N TYR A 214 -23.94 -0.52 -1.33
CA TYR A 214 -24.85 -1.08 -0.32
C TYR A 214 -26.32 -1.04 -0.79
N LYS A 215 -26.73 0.11 -1.35
CA LYS A 215 -28.06 0.32 -1.89
C LYS A 215 -28.31 -0.65 -3.05
N THR A 216 -27.43 -0.69 -4.03
CA THR A 216 -27.59 -1.58 -5.20
C THR A 216 -27.61 -3.06 -4.80
N VAL A 217 -26.65 -3.50 -4.00
CA VAL A 217 -26.44 -4.92 -3.68
C VAL A 217 -27.55 -5.46 -2.78
N TYR A 218 -27.95 -4.70 -1.76
CA TYR A 218 -28.87 -5.18 -0.71
C TYR A 218 -30.26 -4.52 -0.74
N GLU A 219 -30.36 -3.19 -0.83
CA GLU A 219 -31.67 -2.51 -0.81
C GLU A 219 -32.45 -2.74 -2.11
N GLU A 220 -31.76 -2.70 -3.26
CA GLU A 220 -32.30 -2.99 -4.60
C GLU A 220 -32.21 -4.48 -4.96
N ARG A 221 -31.78 -5.32 -4.00
CA ARG A 221 -31.77 -6.78 -4.09
C ARG A 221 -30.99 -7.33 -5.30
N TRP A 222 -29.94 -6.63 -5.74
CA TRP A 222 -29.12 -7.10 -6.87
C TRP A 222 -28.54 -8.49 -6.62
N LEU A 223 -27.99 -8.73 -5.42
CA LEU A 223 -27.37 -10.02 -5.07
C LEU A 223 -28.36 -11.18 -5.12
N GLU A 224 -29.57 -10.94 -4.60
CA GLU A 224 -30.65 -11.93 -4.60
C GLU A 224 -31.15 -12.23 -6.01
N ARG A 225 -31.42 -11.18 -6.81
CA ARG A 225 -31.83 -11.35 -8.22
C ARG A 225 -30.77 -12.10 -9.04
N PHE A 226 -29.50 -11.77 -8.85
CA PHE A 226 -28.38 -12.46 -9.50
C PHE A 226 -28.37 -13.95 -9.18
N TYR A 227 -28.47 -14.31 -7.89
CA TYR A 227 -28.53 -15.71 -7.45
C TYR A 227 -29.76 -16.45 -8.02
N GLU A 228 -30.95 -15.85 -7.98
CA GLU A 228 -32.18 -16.44 -8.52
C GLU A 228 -32.08 -16.71 -10.04
N LEU A 229 -31.48 -15.78 -10.79
CA LEU A 229 -31.27 -15.93 -12.22
C LEU A 229 -30.25 -17.03 -12.55
N LEU A 230 -29.14 -17.13 -11.80
CA LEU A 230 -28.19 -18.23 -11.97
C LEU A 230 -28.89 -19.59 -11.81
N LYS A 231 -29.78 -19.72 -10.81
CA LYS A 231 -30.56 -20.95 -10.58
C LYS A 231 -31.55 -21.23 -11.70
N LYS A 232 -32.31 -20.22 -12.11
CA LYS A 232 -33.27 -20.34 -13.21
C LYS A 232 -32.60 -20.82 -14.50
N GLU A 233 -31.39 -20.36 -14.76
CA GLU A 233 -30.60 -20.71 -15.94
C GLU A 233 -29.74 -21.97 -15.77
N ASN A 234 -29.84 -22.66 -14.63
CA ASN A 234 -29.05 -23.85 -14.28
C ASN A 234 -27.53 -23.63 -14.39
N ILE A 235 -27.05 -22.45 -14.02
CA ILE A 235 -25.63 -22.12 -14.02
C ILE A 235 -25.04 -22.57 -12.69
N GLU A 236 -24.27 -23.66 -12.73
CA GLU A 236 -23.55 -24.16 -11.57
C GLU A 236 -22.45 -23.18 -11.15
N THR A 237 -22.41 -22.87 -9.86
CA THR A 237 -21.32 -22.14 -9.19
C THR A 237 -20.34 -23.13 -8.58
N LYS A 238 -19.05 -22.91 -8.75
CA LYS A 238 -17.99 -23.78 -8.20
C LYS A 238 -16.95 -22.98 -7.45
N THR A 239 -16.37 -23.62 -6.44
CA THR A 239 -15.07 -23.19 -5.91
C THR A 239 -13.98 -23.30 -6.99
N ILE A 240 -12.89 -22.56 -6.84
CA ILE A 240 -11.78 -22.57 -7.81
C ILE A 240 -11.21 -23.98 -7.95
N SER A 241 -10.96 -24.67 -6.83
CA SER A 241 -10.42 -26.01 -6.76
C SER A 241 -11.33 -27.05 -7.41
N GLU A 242 -12.66 -26.93 -7.29
CA GLU A 242 -13.60 -27.83 -7.97
C GLU A 242 -13.59 -27.61 -9.49
N ALA A 243 -13.61 -26.35 -9.94
CA ALA A 243 -13.59 -26.02 -11.36
C ALA A 243 -12.26 -26.44 -12.02
N LEU A 244 -11.13 -26.22 -11.34
CA LEU A 244 -9.80 -26.63 -11.81
C LEU A 244 -9.69 -28.12 -12.12
N LYS A 245 -10.39 -29.00 -11.37
CA LYS A 245 -10.34 -30.46 -11.59
C LYS A 245 -10.97 -30.88 -12.92
N THR A 246 -12.02 -30.19 -13.36
CA THR A 246 -12.80 -30.57 -14.55
C THR A 246 -12.51 -29.74 -15.79
N SER A 247 -11.89 -28.57 -15.62
CA SER A 247 -11.65 -27.65 -16.73
C SER A 247 -10.38 -27.98 -17.51
N SER A 248 -10.46 -27.82 -18.84
CA SER A 248 -9.29 -27.78 -19.72
C SER A 248 -8.39 -26.61 -19.35
N LYS A 249 -7.09 -26.79 -19.51
CA LYS A 249 -6.08 -25.78 -19.20
C LYS A 249 -5.15 -25.56 -20.38
N LYS A 250 -4.63 -24.33 -20.53
CA LYS A 250 -3.67 -23.98 -21.58
C LYS A 250 -2.36 -23.49 -21.00
N LEU A 251 -1.25 -23.76 -21.70
CA LEU A 251 0.04 -23.19 -21.35
C LEU A 251 0.08 -21.71 -21.72
N VAL A 252 0.55 -20.87 -20.81
CA VAL A 252 0.88 -19.46 -21.07
C VAL A 252 2.06 -19.02 -20.20
N TYR A 253 2.81 -18.05 -20.69
CA TYR A 253 3.83 -17.33 -19.92
C TYR A 253 3.32 -15.89 -19.73
N PRO A 254 2.79 -15.53 -18.55
CA PRO A 254 2.20 -14.22 -18.31
C PRO A 254 3.25 -13.11 -18.37
N ALA A 255 2.85 -11.91 -18.79
CA ALA A 255 3.72 -10.74 -18.72
C ALA A 255 3.89 -10.30 -17.26
N SER A 256 5.06 -9.76 -16.91
CA SER A 256 5.34 -9.13 -15.61
C SER A 256 4.64 -7.77 -15.48
N VAL A 257 3.33 -7.83 -15.29
CA VAL A 257 2.43 -6.68 -15.10
C VAL A 257 1.57 -6.90 -13.85
N SER A 258 0.58 -6.04 -13.67
CA SER A 258 -0.50 -6.17 -12.68
C SER A 258 -1.83 -6.12 -13.45
N TYR A 259 -2.96 -5.82 -12.81
CA TYR A 259 -4.16 -5.37 -13.51
C TYR A 259 -3.89 -4.05 -14.25
N GLU A 260 -4.66 -3.77 -15.30
CA GLU A 260 -4.34 -2.69 -16.24
C GLU A 260 -4.24 -1.31 -15.59
N GLU A 261 -5.16 -1.01 -14.68
CA GLU A 261 -5.28 0.27 -13.98
C GLU A 261 -4.02 0.59 -13.18
N MET A 262 -3.38 -0.43 -12.59
CA MET A 262 -2.11 -0.28 -11.87
C MET A 262 -0.99 0.28 -12.76
N GLY A 263 -0.94 -0.14 -14.02
CA GLY A 263 0.07 0.32 -14.96
C GLY A 263 -0.02 1.82 -15.22
N HIS A 264 -1.22 2.38 -15.16
CA HIS A 264 -1.42 3.82 -15.29
C HIS A 264 -0.95 4.58 -14.04
N TRP A 265 -1.34 4.13 -12.85
CA TRP A 265 -1.01 4.82 -11.59
C TRP A 265 0.48 4.79 -11.24
N ALA A 266 1.18 3.74 -11.65
CA ALA A 266 2.61 3.58 -11.44
C ALA A 266 3.48 4.49 -12.32
N LEU A 267 2.89 5.26 -13.24
CA LEU A 267 3.59 6.26 -14.05
C LEU A 267 3.72 7.60 -13.32
N ASN A 268 4.74 8.37 -13.70
CA ASN A 268 4.84 9.78 -13.34
C ASN A 268 3.72 10.58 -14.03
N TYR A 269 3.34 11.73 -13.46
CA TYR A 269 2.14 12.44 -13.92
C TYR A 269 2.09 12.77 -15.41
N LYS A 270 3.22 13.13 -16.04
CA LYS A 270 3.28 13.41 -17.49
C LYS A 270 3.05 12.15 -18.30
N ASP A 271 3.79 11.09 -17.99
CA ASP A 271 3.73 9.82 -18.71
C ASP A 271 2.35 9.16 -18.55
N ALA A 272 1.70 9.36 -17.40
CA ALA A 272 0.33 8.92 -17.14
C ALA A 272 -0.69 9.62 -18.07
N ILE A 273 -0.57 10.94 -18.27
CA ILE A 273 -1.41 11.71 -19.20
C ILE A 273 -1.15 11.23 -20.65
N ASP A 274 0.12 11.12 -21.05
CA ASP A 274 0.50 10.66 -22.38
C ASP A 274 0.03 9.22 -22.65
N TYR A 275 0.05 8.36 -21.63
CA TYR A 275 -0.46 7.00 -21.69
C TYR A 275 -1.96 6.97 -21.99
N GLN A 276 -2.77 7.78 -21.29
CA GLN A 276 -4.20 7.89 -21.56
C GLN A 276 -4.49 8.43 -22.97
N GLU A 277 -3.75 9.46 -23.39
CA GLU A 277 -3.86 10.01 -24.74
C GLU A 277 -3.53 8.94 -25.80
N ALA A 278 -2.43 8.20 -25.61
CA ALA A 278 -2.03 7.12 -26.50
C ALA A 278 -3.10 6.03 -26.61
N LYS A 279 -3.69 5.61 -25.48
CA LYS A 279 -4.80 4.62 -25.49
C LYS A 279 -5.98 5.12 -26.32
N SER A 280 -6.43 6.35 -26.08
CA SER A 280 -7.59 6.93 -26.78
C SER A 280 -7.39 7.09 -28.30
N LYS A 281 -6.14 7.21 -28.76
CA LYS A 281 -5.80 7.36 -30.19
C LYS A 281 -5.59 6.03 -30.91
N CYS A 282 -5.41 4.93 -30.17
CA CYS A 282 -4.87 3.68 -30.71
C CYS A 282 -5.69 2.45 -30.29
N ASP A 283 -7.02 2.54 -30.28
CA ASP A 283 -7.93 1.43 -29.90
C ASP A 283 -7.56 0.08 -30.53
N LYS A 284 -7.23 0.07 -31.84
CA LYS A 284 -6.83 -1.14 -32.56
C LYS A 284 -5.59 -1.84 -31.97
N PHE A 285 -4.70 -1.07 -31.36
CA PHE A 285 -3.41 -1.52 -30.83
C PHE A 285 -3.34 -1.45 -29.29
N GLU A 286 -4.48 -1.22 -28.62
CA GLU A 286 -4.56 -1.02 -27.17
C GLU A 286 -3.84 -2.14 -26.38
N LYS A 287 -3.97 -3.39 -26.82
CA LYS A 287 -3.31 -4.55 -26.19
C LYS A 287 -1.78 -4.47 -26.15
N PHE A 288 -1.16 -3.64 -26.99
CA PHE A 288 0.29 -3.43 -27.03
C PHE A 288 0.73 -2.17 -26.26
N ILE A 289 -0.23 -1.33 -25.83
CA ILE A 289 0.05 -0.16 -25.01
C ILE A 289 0.14 -0.62 -23.55
N LYS A 290 1.28 -0.34 -22.91
CA LYS A 290 1.58 -0.75 -21.54
C LYS A 290 1.94 0.47 -20.71
N GLY A 291 1.50 0.45 -19.46
CA GLY A 291 1.87 1.45 -18.48
C GLY A 291 3.18 1.09 -17.76
N GLY A 292 3.37 1.67 -16.58
CA GLY A 292 4.45 1.29 -15.66
C GLY A 292 4.22 -0.05 -14.98
N ILE A 293 5.16 -0.40 -14.11
CA ILE A 293 5.06 -1.55 -13.20
C ILE A 293 5.00 -1.05 -11.76
N TRP A 294 4.36 -1.78 -10.85
CA TRP A 294 4.17 -1.32 -9.46
C TRP A 294 5.47 -0.92 -8.75
N LYS A 295 6.60 -1.59 -9.03
CA LYS A 295 7.90 -1.21 -8.43
C LYS A 295 8.35 0.22 -8.77
N ASN A 296 7.80 0.85 -9.80
CA ASN A 296 8.04 2.26 -10.11
C ASN A 296 7.48 3.20 -9.03
N PHE A 297 6.60 2.76 -8.13
CA PHE A 297 6.21 3.59 -6.98
C PHE A 297 7.40 3.93 -6.07
N PHE A 298 8.45 3.11 -6.05
CA PHE A 298 9.70 3.44 -5.34
C PHE A 298 10.48 4.56 -6.03
N THR A 299 10.38 4.72 -7.35
CA THR A 299 11.00 5.88 -8.02
C THR A 299 10.09 7.10 -8.05
N LYS A 300 8.77 6.89 -8.11
CA LYS A 300 7.76 7.95 -8.04
C LYS A 300 7.71 8.61 -6.66
N TYR A 301 7.84 7.82 -5.59
CA TYR A 301 7.85 8.29 -4.21
C TYR A 301 9.14 7.83 -3.49
N PRO A 302 10.18 8.67 -3.46
CA PRO A 302 11.40 8.40 -2.71
C PRO A 302 11.18 8.02 -1.24
N GLU A 303 10.17 8.57 -0.56
CA GLU A 303 9.83 8.21 0.82
C GLU A 303 9.34 6.76 0.92
N SER A 304 8.61 6.25 -0.09
CA SER A 304 8.22 4.83 -0.17
C SER A 304 9.44 3.94 -0.36
N ASN A 305 10.34 4.31 -1.27
CA ASN A 305 11.58 3.57 -1.49
C ASN A 305 12.41 3.47 -0.23
N TYR A 306 12.63 4.61 0.43
CA TYR A 306 13.39 4.67 1.66
C TYR A 306 12.76 3.80 2.75
N MET A 307 11.45 3.93 2.99
CA MET A 307 10.69 3.10 3.93
C MET A 307 10.82 1.60 3.61
N HIS A 308 10.70 1.24 2.32
CA HIS A 308 10.81 -0.15 1.88
C HIS A 308 12.21 -0.72 2.06
N LYS A 309 13.26 0.05 1.73
CA LYS A 309 14.64 -0.43 1.89
C LYS A 309 15.05 -0.51 3.35
N ARG A 310 14.58 0.41 4.20
CA ARG A 310 14.69 0.28 5.66
C ARG A 310 13.98 -0.97 6.17
N MET A 311 12.77 -1.28 5.69
CA MET A 311 12.09 -2.54 6.00
C MET A 311 12.91 -3.76 5.58
N LEU A 312 13.48 -3.79 4.37
CA LEU A 312 14.33 -4.91 3.93
C LEU A 312 15.62 -5.05 4.74
N GLU A 313 16.27 -3.93 5.07
CA GLU A 313 17.47 -3.90 5.93
C GLU A 313 17.18 -4.54 7.29
N VAL A 314 16.11 -4.09 7.95
CA VAL A 314 15.70 -4.61 9.26
C VAL A 314 15.25 -6.06 9.16
N SER A 315 14.51 -6.44 8.11
CA SER A 315 14.05 -7.81 7.93
C SER A 315 15.21 -8.80 7.84
N ARG A 316 16.29 -8.47 7.11
CA ARG A 316 17.49 -9.32 7.00
C ARG A 316 18.15 -9.63 8.36
N LYS A 317 18.00 -8.72 9.33
CA LYS A 317 18.60 -8.82 10.66
C LYS A 317 17.64 -9.37 11.72
N SER A 318 16.34 -9.50 11.39
CA SER A 318 15.30 -9.78 12.39
C SER A 318 15.16 -11.25 12.73
N HIS A 319 15.27 -11.56 14.03
CA HIS A 319 15.01 -12.91 14.56
C HIS A 319 13.51 -13.13 14.85
N ASN A 320 12.85 -12.16 15.49
CA ASN A 320 11.40 -12.14 15.63
C ASN A 320 10.82 -11.39 14.43
N LYS A 321 10.08 -12.11 13.59
CA LYS A 321 9.60 -11.58 12.31
C LYS A 321 8.23 -10.91 12.38
N ASP A 322 7.46 -11.03 13.47
CA ASP A 322 6.04 -10.60 13.44
C ASP A 322 5.86 -9.11 13.11
N ASN A 323 6.61 -8.21 13.77
CA ASN A 323 6.56 -6.78 13.49
C ASN A 323 7.04 -6.48 12.06
N ILE A 324 8.20 -7.01 11.63
CA ILE A 324 8.71 -6.68 10.30
C ILE A 324 7.84 -7.24 9.18
N LEU A 325 7.13 -8.36 9.39
CA LEU A 325 6.13 -8.87 8.45
C LEU A 325 4.91 -7.95 8.37
N LYS A 326 4.46 -7.33 9.48
CA LYS A 326 3.40 -6.29 9.46
C LYS A 326 3.81 -5.07 8.66
N ALA A 327 5.09 -4.66 8.78
CA ALA A 327 5.64 -3.55 8.01
C ALA A 327 5.66 -3.79 6.49
N GLN A 328 5.31 -4.99 6.02
CA GLN A 328 5.24 -5.29 4.59
C GLN A 328 3.84 -5.06 3.99
N CYS A 329 2.85 -4.67 4.78
CA CYS A 329 1.51 -4.33 4.28
C CYS A 329 1.61 -3.29 3.16
N ASN A 330 1.11 -3.65 1.99
CA ASN A 330 1.46 -2.97 0.75
C ASN A 330 0.95 -1.52 0.64
N ASP A 331 -0.19 -1.23 1.25
CA ASP A 331 -1.02 -0.05 0.98
C ASP A 331 -0.26 1.27 1.18
N ALA A 332 0.58 1.33 2.20
CA ALA A 332 1.36 2.52 2.54
C ALA A 332 2.54 2.79 1.58
N TYR A 333 2.82 1.89 0.63
CA TYR A 333 3.96 1.99 -0.29
C TYR A 333 3.62 2.59 -1.66
N TRP A 334 2.34 2.77 -1.98
CA TRP A 334 1.93 3.23 -3.30
C TRP A 334 0.62 4.02 -3.26
N HIS A 335 0.20 4.52 -4.41
CA HIS A 335 -1.07 5.24 -4.54
C HIS A 335 -1.71 4.97 -5.89
N GLY A 336 -2.98 4.60 -5.87
CA GLY A 336 -3.85 4.48 -7.04
C GLY A 336 -5.05 5.43 -6.91
N ILE A 337 -6.22 4.87 -6.60
CA ILE A 337 -7.44 5.63 -6.26
C ILE A 337 -7.62 5.73 -4.74
N PHE A 338 -7.17 4.73 -3.99
CA PHE A 338 -7.21 4.74 -2.53
C PHE A 338 -6.01 5.53 -1.99
N GLY A 339 -6.18 6.19 -0.84
CA GLY A 339 -5.19 7.10 -0.28
C GLY A 339 -3.79 6.50 -0.17
N GLY A 340 -3.66 5.23 0.25
CA GLY A 340 -2.39 4.50 0.24
C GLY A 340 -1.27 5.25 0.98
N ILE A 341 -0.14 5.50 0.32
CA ILE A 341 0.98 6.31 0.84
C ILE A 341 0.56 7.71 1.30
N TYR A 342 -0.50 8.29 0.74
CA TYR A 342 -0.99 9.61 1.19
C TYR A 342 -1.66 9.57 2.56
N PHE A 343 -2.02 8.39 3.10
CA PHE A 343 -2.60 8.26 4.43
C PHE A 343 -1.53 8.14 5.53
N PRO A 344 -1.38 9.15 6.41
CA PRO A 344 -0.29 9.15 7.38
C PRO A 344 -0.38 8.04 8.42
N HIS A 345 -1.60 7.63 8.79
CA HIS A 345 -1.81 6.56 9.77
C HIS A 345 -1.31 5.20 9.26
N LEU A 346 -1.43 4.91 7.96
CA LEU A 346 -0.88 3.70 7.35
C LEU A 346 0.65 3.75 7.37
N ARG A 347 1.25 4.85 6.88
CA ARG A 347 2.72 5.02 6.88
C ARG A 347 3.31 4.98 8.28
N ARG A 348 2.65 5.61 9.26
CA ARG A 348 3.05 5.59 10.67
C ARG A 348 3.14 4.16 11.17
N GLU A 349 2.13 3.35 10.90
CA GLU A 349 2.11 1.99 11.42
C GLU A 349 3.18 1.11 10.77
N ILE A 350 3.48 1.31 9.48
CA ILE A 350 4.65 0.67 8.85
C ILE A 350 5.94 1.07 9.57
N TRP A 351 6.18 2.36 9.76
CA TRP A 351 7.36 2.85 10.47
C TRP A 351 7.44 2.32 11.90
N ASN A 352 6.35 2.32 12.65
CA ASN A 352 6.30 1.79 14.02
C ASN A 352 6.79 0.34 14.06
N ASN A 353 6.37 -0.49 13.11
CA ASN A 353 6.77 -1.89 13.03
C ASN A 353 8.24 -2.06 12.60
N ILE A 354 8.74 -1.22 11.67
CA ILE A 354 10.17 -1.18 11.31
C ILE A 354 11.02 -0.82 12.53
N ILE A 355 10.69 0.28 13.22
CA ILE A 355 11.49 0.82 14.32
C ILE A 355 11.50 -0.13 15.53
N LYS A 356 10.34 -0.69 15.91
CA LYS A 356 10.27 -1.73 16.95
C LYS A 356 11.21 -2.89 16.64
N SER A 357 11.14 -3.41 15.40
CA SER A 357 11.99 -4.52 14.97
C SER A 357 13.49 -4.14 14.90
N ASP A 358 13.83 -2.91 14.52
CA ASP A 358 15.23 -2.43 14.46
C ASP A 358 15.86 -2.34 15.87
N PHE A 359 15.11 -1.82 16.86
CA PHE A 359 15.55 -1.78 18.26
C PHE A 359 15.63 -3.17 18.91
N ASP A 360 14.74 -4.09 18.53
CA ASP A 360 14.80 -5.48 18.99
C ASP A 360 16.05 -6.22 18.47
N ASN A 361 16.54 -5.85 17.27
CA ASN A 361 17.70 -6.48 16.65
C ASN A 361 19.04 -6.06 17.27
N ALA A 362 19.19 -4.79 17.61
CA ALA A 362 20.40 -4.28 18.25
C ALA A 362 20.13 -2.94 18.96
N THR A 363 20.85 -2.71 20.06
CA THR A 363 20.78 -1.45 20.82
C THR A 363 21.68 -0.35 20.23
N PHE A 364 22.83 -0.71 19.65
CA PHE A 364 23.77 0.24 19.08
C PHE A 364 24.17 -0.22 17.69
N GLU A 365 24.26 0.70 16.74
CA GLU A 365 24.63 0.36 15.36
C GLU A 365 25.21 1.57 14.63
N ILE A 366 26.26 1.33 13.84
CA ILE A 366 26.78 2.28 12.86
C ILE A 366 26.80 1.56 11.52
N VAL A 367 26.06 2.07 10.54
CA VAL A 367 26.05 1.54 9.18
C VAL A 367 26.42 2.65 8.22
N LYS A 368 27.29 2.35 7.25
CA LYS A 368 27.56 3.21 6.11
C LYS A 368 27.35 2.42 4.82
N GLU A 369 26.23 2.63 4.15
CA GLU A 369 25.85 1.94 2.93
C GLU A 369 24.90 2.80 2.11
N ASP A 370 24.74 2.49 0.82
CA ASP A 370 23.67 3.05 0.00
C ASP A 370 22.37 2.31 0.36
N ILE A 371 21.59 2.91 1.27
CA ILE A 371 20.41 2.28 1.87
C ILE A 371 19.27 2.25 0.85
N ASP A 372 19.03 3.35 0.15
CA ASP A 372 17.89 3.47 -0.76
C ASP A 372 18.23 3.28 -2.24
N PHE A 373 19.49 2.94 -2.55
CA PHE A 373 20.00 2.62 -3.88
C PHE A 373 19.92 3.81 -4.85
N ASP A 374 20.17 5.02 -4.33
CA ASP A 374 20.22 6.26 -5.12
C ASP A 374 21.64 6.58 -5.66
N GLY A 375 22.63 5.75 -5.30
CA GLY A 375 24.03 5.90 -5.69
C GLY A 375 24.85 6.76 -4.73
N LYS A 376 24.26 7.24 -3.64
CA LYS A 376 24.94 7.94 -2.55
C LYS A 376 24.93 7.09 -1.29
N LEU A 377 25.93 7.26 -0.43
CA LEU A 377 25.97 6.55 0.84
C LEU A 377 25.15 7.28 1.90
N GLU A 378 24.43 6.53 2.72
CA GLU A 378 23.90 6.97 4.00
C GLU A 378 24.78 6.51 5.16
N VAL A 379 24.75 7.29 6.24
CA VAL A 379 25.28 6.95 7.55
C VAL A 379 24.12 6.83 8.52
N LYS A 380 23.88 5.61 9.02
CA LYS A 380 22.93 5.33 10.10
C LYS A 380 23.69 5.25 11.42
N LEU A 381 23.28 6.04 12.41
CA LEU A 381 23.70 5.89 13.81
C LEU A 381 22.49 5.50 14.65
N LYS A 382 22.65 4.48 15.49
CA LYS A 382 21.64 4.04 16.46
C LYS A 382 22.27 3.94 17.84
N ASN A 383 21.56 4.45 18.84
CA ASN A 383 21.83 4.23 20.26
C ASN A 383 20.58 3.68 20.96
N LYS A 384 20.55 3.70 22.30
CA LYS A 384 19.44 3.15 23.11
C LYS A 384 18.09 3.82 22.85
N GLY A 385 18.08 5.10 22.49
CA GLY A 385 16.87 5.92 22.37
C GLY A 385 16.54 6.33 20.94
N PHE A 386 17.54 6.52 20.09
CA PHE A 386 17.40 7.14 18.78
C PHE A 386 18.07 6.35 17.66
N ILE A 387 17.51 6.51 16.46
CA ILE A 387 18.10 6.19 15.17
C ILE A 387 18.15 7.51 14.39
N VAL A 388 19.31 7.82 13.80
CA VAL A 388 19.45 8.88 12.79
C VAL A 388 20.07 8.31 11.53
N VAL A 389 19.54 8.71 10.37
CA VAL A 389 20.14 8.40 9.08
C VAL A 389 20.37 9.69 8.31
N ALA A 390 21.60 9.92 7.89
CA ALA A 390 21.97 11.06 7.05
C ALA A 390 22.71 10.61 5.79
N SER A 391 22.39 11.20 4.64
CA SER A 391 23.15 10.99 3.41
C SER A 391 24.53 11.62 3.50
N GLU A 392 25.47 11.17 2.65
CA GLU A 392 26.83 11.69 2.61
C GLU A 392 26.92 13.14 2.13
N ASP A 393 25.89 13.64 1.45
CA ASP A 393 25.72 15.06 1.09
C ASP A 393 24.97 15.89 2.15
N GLY A 394 24.67 15.30 3.31
CA GLY A 394 24.23 16.00 4.51
C GLY A 394 22.73 16.13 4.72
N ILE A 395 21.89 15.47 3.92
CA ILE A 395 20.44 15.41 4.17
C ILE A 395 20.16 14.45 5.32
N VAL A 396 19.41 14.89 6.33
CA VAL A 396 18.92 14.00 7.40
C VAL A 396 17.65 13.33 6.89
N LYS A 397 17.75 12.06 6.50
CA LYS A 397 16.64 11.26 5.95
C LYS A 397 15.67 10.80 7.05
N GLU A 398 16.19 10.31 8.17
CA GLU A 398 15.42 9.71 9.27
C GLU A 398 15.91 10.22 10.63
N VAL A 399 14.96 10.55 11.51
CA VAL A 399 15.18 10.60 12.96
C VAL A 399 14.04 9.82 13.60
N SER A 400 14.35 8.72 14.26
CA SER A 400 13.36 7.85 14.90
C SER A 400 13.72 7.65 16.37
N THR A 401 12.72 7.62 17.24
CA THR A 401 12.89 7.25 18.64
C THR A 401 12.30 5.88 18.93
N LYS A 402 12.79 5.22 19.97
CA LYS A 402 12.31 3.91 20.40
C LYS A 402 10.83 3.91 20.79
N GLU A 403 10.39 4.95 21.50
CA GLU A 403 9.05 5.01 22.09
C GLU A 403 8.01 5.57 21.11
N ILE A 404 8.39 6.55 20.28
CA ILE A 404 7.46 7.25 19.37
C ILE A 404 7.52 6.72 17.93
N GLY A 405 8.66 6.18 17.51
CA GLY A 405 8.91 5.81 16.11
C GLY A 405 9.53 6.96 15.30
N ASN A 406 9.31 6.95 13.99
CA ASN A 406 9.92 7.92 13.07
C ASN A 406 9.29 9.32 13.24
N LEU A 407 10.10 10.35 13.51
CA LEU A 407 9.64 11.73 13.67
C LEU A 407 9.28 12.41 12.34
N ASN A 408 9.78 11.90 11.20
CA ASN A 408 9.48 12.40 9.85
C ASN A 408 8.64 11.42 9.03
N VAL A 409 7.41 11.15 9.47
CA VAL A 409 6.41 10.48 8.62
C VAL A 409 5.72 11.51 7.73
N CYS A 410 6.52 12.25 6.97
CA CYS A 410 6.09 13.28 6.00
C CYS A 410 6.03 12.72 4.59
N LEU A 411 5.21 13.32 3.74
CA LEU A 411 5.18 13.04 2.30
C LEU A 411 5.29 14.36 1.57
N SER A 412 6.15 14.40 0.55
CA SER A 412 6.28 15.58 -0.30
C SER A 412 5.00 15.85 -1.10
N ARG A 413 4.83 17.09 -1.53
CA ARG A 413 3.70 17.47 -2.36
C ARG A 413 3.99 17.15 -3.82
N TYR A 414 3.56 15.97 -4.26
CA TYR A 414 3.78 15.48 -5.62
C TYR A 414 2.73 15.99 -6.61
N LYS A 415 3.16 16.07 -7.88
CA LYS A 415 2.26 16.23 -9.02
C LYS A 415 1.65 14.88 -9.33
N GLU A 416 0.33 14.80 -9.34
CA GLU A 416 -0.42 13.62 -9.76
C GLU A 416 -1.15 13.90 -11.07
N PHE A 417 -1.29 12.90 -11.93
CA PHE A 417 -1.86 13.09 -13.27
C PHE A 417 -3.27 13.70 -13.22
N TYR A 418 -4.09 13.30 -12.25
CA TYR A 418 -5.44 13.79 -12.03
C TYR A 418 -5.50 15.26 -11.57
N HIS A 419 -4.38 15.88 -11.17
CA HIS A 419 -4.34 17.34 -10.94
C HIS A 419 -4.44 18.15 -12.23
N PHE A 420 -4.12 17.52 -13.37
CA PHE A 420 -3.98 18.18 -14.68
C PHE A 420 -5.10 17.83 -15.65
N ILE A 421 -6.02 16.94 -15.26
CA ILE A 421 -7.16 16.55 -16.08
C ILE A 421 -8.40 17.26 -15.51
N ASN A 422 -9.11 18.02 -16.36
CA ASN A 422 -10.40 18.58 -15.99
C ASN A 422 -11.48 17.58 -16.41
N GLU A 423 -12.06 16.88 -15.46
CA GLU A 423 -13.23 16.05 -15.70
C GLU A 423 -14.47 16.71 -15.07
N HIS A 424 -15.45 17.08 -15.89
CA HIS A 424 -16.74 17.51 -15.38
C HIS A 424 -17.45 16.30 -14.75
N GLN A 425 -18.01 16.50 -13.55
CA GLN A 425 -18.89 15.51 -12.93
C GLN A 425 -20.16 15.34 -13.78
N GLU A 426 -20.23 14.28 -14.57
CA GLU A 426 -21.53 13.66 -14.85
C GLU A 426 -21.76 12.62 -13.75
N LYS A 427 -22.87 12.76 -13.01
CA LYS A 427 -23.29 11.74 -12.04
C LYS A 427 -23.79 10.52 -12.82
N GLU A 428 -22.88 9.62 -13.16
CA GLU A 428 -23.24 8.32 -13.71
C GLU A 428 -23.36 7.31 -12.57
N GLU A 429 -24.60 7.04 -12.15
CA GLU A 429 -24.91 5.94 -11.22
C GLU A 429 -24.64 4.60 -11.91
N GLY A 430 -24.07 3.62 -11.18
CA GLY A 430 -23.84 2.26 -11.69
C GLY A 430 -22.50 2.02 -12.40
N LYS A 431 -21.46 2.81 -12.12
CA LYS A 431 -20.09 2.59 -12.62
C LYS A 431 -19.11 2.18 -11.52
N THR A 432 -17.99 1.56 -11.91
CA THR A 432 -16.90 1.20 -10.98
C THR A 432 -16.20 2.46 -10.47
N ILE A 433 -15.50 2.38 -9.32
CA ILE A 433 -14.70 3.50 -8.81
C ILE A 433 -13.59 3.95 -9.77
N HIS A 434 -13.14 3.06 -10.67
CA HIS A 434 -12.13 3.35 -11.69
C HIS A 434 -12.68 4.20 -12.85
N GLU A 435 -14.00 4.27 -12.99
CA GLU A 435 -14.68 5.03 -14.05
C GLU A 435 -15.31 6.33 -13.54
N LEU A 436 -15.34 6.54 -12.22
CA LEU A 436 -15.92 7.73 -11.61
C LEU A 436 -14.99 8.94 -11.82
N LYS A 437 -15.48 9.87 -12.64
CA LYS A 437 -14.82 11.15 -12.92
C LYS A 437 -14.95 12.12 -11.76
N LYS A 438 -13.86 12.85 -11.47
CA LYS A 438 -13.80 13.76 -10.32
C LYS A 438 -13.33 15.15 -10.71
N ASP A 439 -13.99 16.15 -10.12
CA ASP A 439 -13.74 17.55 -10.41
C ASP A 439 -12.74 18.15 -9.42
N ILE A 440 -11.48 18.24 -9.85
CA ILE A 440 -10.39 18.83 -9.06
C ILE A 440 -10.50 20.36 -8.90
N SER A 441 -11.38 21.04 -9.65
CA SER A 441 -11.42 22.51 -9.71
C SER A 441 -11.56 23.18 -8.34
N LYS A 442 -12.30 22.56 -7.41
CA LYS A 442 -12.53 23.05 -6.05
C LYS A 442 -11.28 23.03 -5.16
N TYR A 443 -10.26 22.27 -5.55
CA TYR A 443 -9.05 22.05 -4.76
C TYR A 443 -7.82 22.75 -5.34
N LYS A 444 -7.92 23.41 -6.51
CA LYS A 444 -6.78 24.00 -7.23
C LYS A 444 -5.95 24.98 -6.38
N ASP A 445 -6.63 25.81 -5.59
CA ASP A 445 -5.96 26.80 -4.71
C ASP A 445 -5.25 26.14 -3.50
N MET A 446 -5.51 24.86 -3.24
CA MET A 446 -4.89 24.08 -2.17
C MET A 446 -3.70 23.25 -2.64
N ILE A 447 -3.46 23.18 -3.95
CA ILE A 447 -2.39 22.35 -4.53
C ILE A 447 -1.11 23.17 -4.58
N ALA A 448 -0.08 22.67 -3.90
CA ALA A 448 1.29 23.12 -4.02
C ALA A 448 2.18 21.91 -4.37
N TYR A 449 3.38 22.15 -4.88
CA TYR A 449 4.33 21.08 -5.21
C TYR A 449 5.70 21.36 -4.60
N ASP A 450 6.38 20.30 -4.18
CA ASP A 450 7.75 20.37 -3.69
C ASP A 450 8.76 20.06 -4.80
N GLU A 451 9.89 20.76 -4.80
CA GLU A 451 11.02 20.49 -5.71
C GLU A 451 12.00 19.45 -5.13
N LYS A 452 12.00 19.29 -3.80
CA LYS A 452 12.86 18.37 -3.06
C LYS A 452 12.01 17.47 -2.17
N THR A 453 12.48 16.24 -1.98
CA THR A 453 11.85 15.29 -1.06
C THR A 453 11.90 15.81 0.38
N ARG A 454 10.77 15.78 1.09
CA ARG A 454 10.61 16.20 2.48
C ARG A 454 11.11 15.14 3.47
N PHE A 455 12.42 14.96 3.47
CA PHE A 455 13.14 14.25 4.53
C PHE A 455 13.21 15.09 5.82
N PHE A 456 13.66 14.49 6.94
CA PHE A 456 13.60 15.12 8.27
C PHE A 456 14.21 16.52 8.29
N SER A 457 15.41 16.69 7.73
CA SER A 457 15.99 18.02 7.58
C SER A 457 16.94 18.11 6.39
N TYR A 458 16.88 19.22 5.67
CA TYR A 458 17.81 19.55 4.60
C TYR A 458 18.08 21.06 4.57
N ASP A 459 19.16 21.38 3.88
CA ASP A 459 19.60 22.72 3.54
C ASP A 459 20.08 22.72 2.07
N ASP A 460 20.40 23.88 1.51
CA ASP A 460 20.79 24.00 0.10
C ASP A 460 22.29 23.71 -0.16
N MET A 461 23.01 23.20 0.83
CA MET A 461 24.45 22.95 0.72
C MET A 461 24.76 21.48 0.40
N MET A 462 25.59 21.27 -0.62
CA MET A 462 26.16 19.95 -0.93
C MET A 462 27.38 19.71 -0.04
N TRP A 463 27.17 19.00 1.06
CA TRP A 463 28.19 18.75 2.07
C TRP A 463 29.22 17.70 1.66
N ASP A 464 30.43 17.80 2.21
CA ASP A 464 31.42 16.72 2.16
C ASP A 464 31.47 16.04 3.54
N LEU A 465 31.19 14.74 3.62
CA LEU A 465 31.29 13.94 4.85
C LEU A 465 32.75 13.79 5.29
N ILE A 466 33.09 14.23 6.51
CA ILE A 466 34.47 14.28 7.00
C ILE A 466 34.79 13.35 8.18
N ASP A 467 33.81 12.99 9.00
CA ASP A 467 34.04 12.23 10.23
C ASP A 467 32.76 11.49 10.68
N ILE A 468 32.91 10.24 11.10
CA ILE A 468 31.83 9.41 11.68
C ILE A 468 32.36 8.85 13.00
N LYS A 469 31.61 9.07 14.08
CA LYS A 469 31.85 8.51 15.41
C LYS A 469 30.56 7.87 15.93
N GLU A 470 30.66 7.17 17.06
CA GLU A 470 29.54 6.46 17.68
C GLU A 470 28.33 7.36 17.98
N ASP A 471 28.57 8.63 18.28
CA ASP A 471 27.57 9.62 18.67
C ASP A 471 27.47 10.80 17.71
N LYS A 472 28.16 10.76 16.57
CA LYS A 472 28.34 11.96 15.72
C LYS A 472 28.60 11.66 14.25
N ILE A 473 28.00 12.47 13.38
CA ILE A 473 28.34 12.60 11.95
C ILE A 473 28.76 14.05 11.70
N ALA A 474 29.92 14.29 11.08
CA ALA A 474 30.35 15.64 10.73
C ALA A 474 30.60 15.82 9.24
N PHE A 475 30.23 17.00 8.79
CA PHE A 475 30.27 17.47 7.43
C PHE A 475 30.99 18.82 7.36
N GLN A 476 31.68 19.07 6.25
CA GLN A 476 32.32 20.34 5.99
C GLN A 476 32.17 20.72 4.52
N LYS A 477 31.98 22.01 4.24
CA LYS A 477 32.07 22.56 2.90
C LYS A 477 32.75 23.92 2.96
N ALA A 478 33.93 24.03 2.34
CA ALA A 478 34.80 25.18 2.54
C ALA A 478 35.00 25.46 4.05
N LYS A 479 34.52 26.60 4.55
CA LYS A 479 34.58 26.95 5.99
C LYS A 479 33.30 26.61 6.76
N ASN A 480 32.24 26.25 6.07
CA ASN A 480 30.97 25.86 6.68
C ASN A 480 31.09 24.46 7.29
N LYS A 481 30.45 24.25 8.43
CA LYS A 481 30.40 22.95 9.12
C LYS A 481 28.97 22.62 9.53
N LYS A 482 28.64 21.34 9.41
CA LYS A 482 27.41 20.74 9.93
C LYS A 482 27.78 19.51 10.75
N VAL A 483 27.21 19.37 11.94
CA VAL A 483 27.44 18.23 12.82
C VAL A 483 26.11 17.72 13.32
N ILE A 484 25.87 16.44 13.13
CA ILE A 484 24.77 15.71 13.73
C ILE A 484 25.31 14.99 14.96
N LYS A 485 24.67 15.15 16.12
CA LYS A 485 25.01 14.41 17.34
C LYS A 485 23.81 13.64 17.86
N LEU A 486 24.08 12.46 18.41
CA LEU A 486 23.10 11.55 18.98
C LEU A 486 23.43 11.31 20.46
N GLN A 487 22.50 11.61 21.34
CA GLN A 487 22.55 11.26 22.76
C GLN A 487 21.36 10.36 23.11
N ASP A 488 21.36 9.75 24.29
CA ASP A 488 20.32 8.77 24.66
C ASP A 488 18.91 9.40 24.69
N ASP A 489 18.80 10.70 25.00
CA ASP A 489 17.56 11.45 25.18
C ASP A 489 17.35 12.60 24.17
N LYS A 490 18.31 12.83 23.28
CA LYS A 490 18.22 13.93 22.31
C LYS A 490 19.01 13.74 21.02
N PHE A 491 18.49 14.38 19.98
CA PHE A 491 19.16 14.61 18.71
C PHE A 491 19.59 16.08 18.62
N ILE A 492 20.82 16.35 18.18
CA ILE A 492 21.35 17.71 18.06
C ILE A 492 21.89 17.94 16.66
N LEU A 493 21.47 19.04 16.05
CA LEU A 493 21.94 19.52 14.76
C LEU A 493 22.72 20.83 14.95
N GLU A 494 24.02 20.80 14.71
CA GLU A 494 24.92 21.95 14.86
C GLU A 494 25.37 22.46 13.49
N TYR A 495 25.41 23.78 13.37
CA TYR A 495 25.83 24.52 12.19
C TYR A 495 26.84 25.58 12.59
N ASN A 496 27.84 25.77 11.73
CA ASN A 496 28.69 26.96 11.72
C ASN A 496 28.79 27.41 10.26
N LEU A 497 28.01 28.43 9.90
CA LEU A 497 27.82 28.87 8.51
C LEU A 497 28.31 30.31 8.33
N GLU A 498 29.07 30.60 7.27
CA GLU A 498 29.48 31.98 6.97
C GLU A 498 28.29 32.85 6.57
N ASP A 499 27.39 32.30 5.75
CA ASP A 499 26.21 32.99 5.23
C ASP A 499 24.91 32.41 5.81
N ALA A 500 23.88 33.25 5.86
CA ALA A 500 22.53 32.82 6.26
C ALA A 500 21.96 31.84 5.22
N THR A 501 21.77 30.59 5.62
CA THR A 501 21.27 29.48 4.79
C THR A 501 19.89 29.04 5.28
N PRO A 502 18.91 28.83 4.37
CA PRO A 502 17.62 28.28 4.75
C PRO A 502 17.74 26.82 5.19
N ILE A 503 17.04 26.49 6.27
CA ILE A 503 16.96 25.14 6.83
C ILE A 503 15.49 24.81 7.05
N ASP A 504 15.09 23.63 6.59
CA ASP A 504 13.80 23.04 6.90
C ASP A 504 13.97 21.88 7.88
N ILE A 505 13.08 21.81 8.87
CA ILE A 505 12.85 20.63 9.71
C ILE A 505 11.40 20.19 9.50
N ASN A 506 11.20 18.98 8.99
CA ASN A 506 9.91 18.38 8.72
C ASN A 506 9.56 17.38 9.83
N LEU A 507 8.40 17.56 10.45
CA LEU A 507 7.87 16.69 11.49
C LEU A 507 6.56 16.07 11.01
N GLY A 508 6.43 14.75 11.13
CA GLY A 508 5.21 14.03 10.83
C GLY A 508 4.17 14.28 11.92
N ILE A 509 3.57 15.46 11.97
CA ILE A 509 2.48 15.81 12.88
C ILE A 509 1.23 15.99 12.02
N HIS A 510 0.24 15.14 12.24
CA HIS A 510 -0.92 14.96 11.36
C HIS A 510 -2.22 15.41 12.02
N SER A 511 -2.30 15.34 13.36
CA SER A 511 -3.50 15.65 14.13
C SER A 511 -3.67 17.11 14.50
N LEU A 512 -2.59 17.88 14.49
CA LEU A 512 -2.63 19.32 14.76
C LEU A 512 -3.07 20.08 13.51
N ASN A 513 -4.12 20.88 13.66
CA ASN A 513 -4.53 21.85 12.63
C ASN A 513 -3.75 23.16 12.83
N VAL A 514 -2.57 23.24 12.24
CA VAL A 514 -1.70 24.43 12.29
C VAL A 514 -1.91 25.26 11.03
N GLU A 515 -2.20 26.54 11.20
CA GLU A 515 -2.12 27.54 10.11
C GLU A 515 -0.68 28.03 9.96
N GLU A 516 -0.35 28.60 8.81
CA GLU A 516 0.97 29.21 8.60
C GLU A 516 1.17 30.41 9.53
N TYR A 517 2.27 30.44 10.27
CA TYR A 517 2.63 31.57 11.12
C TYR A 517 4.16 31.78 11.19
N GLU A 518 4.55 32.99 11.59
CA GLU A 518 5.93 33.34 11.89
C GLU A 518 6.05 33.72 13.38
N ILE A 519 7.15 33.30 14.01
CA ILE A 519 7.44 33.60 15.41
C ILE A 519 8.94 33.86 15.61
N ASP A 520 9.29 34.87 16.40
CA ASP A 520 10.65 35.05 16.89
C ASP A 520 10.81 34.26 18.19
N ALA A 521 11.40 33.08 18.11
CA ALA A 521 11.59 32.20 19.25
C ALA A 521 12.93 31.45 19.20
N ASN A 522 13.43 31.08 20.37
CA ASN A 522 14.53 30.12 20.53
C ASN A 522 14.02 28.76 21.03
N HIS A 523 12.71 28.57 21.13
CA HIS A 523 12.07 27.34 21.57
C HIS A 523 10.71 27.20 20.91
N ILE A 524 10.40 26.01 20.42
CA ILE A 524 9.06 25.63 19.96
C ILE A 524 8.74 24.22 20.45
N LYS A 525 7.50 24.03 20.88
CA LYS A 525 6.96 22.75 21.36
C LYS A 525 5.73 22.38 20.56
N PHE A 526 5.60 21.10 20.24
CA PHE A 526 4.37 20.49 19.75
C PHE A 526 3.95 19.35 20.68
N GLU A 527 2.64 19.16 20.84
CA GLU A 527 2.07 18.05 21.60
C GLU A 527 0.93 17.45 20.78
N ALA A 528 1.08 16.21 20.36
CA ALA A 528 0.12 15.53 19.48
C ALA A 528 -0.01 14.06 19.87
N PHE A 529 -1.20 13.46 19.68
CA PHE A 529 -1.46 12.11 20.21
C PHE A 529 -0.56 11.03 19.58
N GLU A 530 -0.15 11.22 18.32
CA GLU A 530 0.62 10.26 17.55
C GLU A 530 2.13 10.31 17.84
N ILE A 531 2.63 11.41 18.41
CA ILE A 531 4.06 11.64 18.64
C ILE A 531 4.40 12.07 20.07
N GLY A 532 3.41 12.26 20.94
CA GLY A 532 3.62 12.81 22.28
C GLY A 532 4.05 14.28 22.24
N GLU A 533 4.96 14.64 23.13
CA GLU A 533 5.57 15.97 23.20
C GLU A 533 6.87 15.99 22.39
N ILE A 534 7.09 17.01 21.57
CA ILE A 534 8.37 17.26 20.90
C ILE A 534 8.80 18.69 21.18
N ASN A 535 10.02 18.85 21.68
CA ASN A 535 10.65 20.13 21.97
C ASN A 535 11.81 20.37 21.02
N LEU A 536 11.84 21.56 20.40
CA LEU A 536 12.96 22.04 19.59
C LEU A 536 13.55 23.30 20.25
N ASN A 537 14.77 23.18 20.76
CA ASN A 537 15.52 24.26 21.41
C ASN A 537 16.61 24.78 20.49
N PHE A 538 16.57 26.07 20.19
CA PHE A 538 17.56 26.76 19.38
C PHE A 538 18.53 27.52 20.29
N SER A 539 19.82 27.45 19.99
CA SER A 539 20.88 28.16 20.75
C SER A 539 20.74 29.69 20.81
N LYS A 540 19.93 30.27 19.93
CA LYS A 540 19.67 31.71 19.84
C LYS A 540 18.26 31.95 19.31
N ASN A 541 17.77 33.17 19.49
CA ASN A 541 16.48 33.57 18.97
C ASN A 541 16.53 33.62 17.43
N LEU A 542 15.55 33.00 16.77
CA LEU A 542 15.43 32.97 15.32
C LEU A 542 14.01 33.34 14.92
N LYS A 543 13.90 33.91 13.71
CA LYS A 543 12.60 34.02 13.04
C LYS A 543 12.27 32.66 12.45
N LEU A 544 11.30 31.97 13.06
CA LEU A 544 10.81 30.67 12.64
C LEU A 544 9.54 30.84 11.82
N LYS A 545 9.46 30.17 10.68
CA LYS A 545 8.25 30.04 9.87
C LYS A 545 7.72 28.62 10.02
N VAL A 546 6.49 28.48 10.51
CA VAL A 546 5.84 27.19 10.75
C VAL A 546 4.64 27.06 9.84
N TYR A 547 4.53 25.95 9.11
CA TYR A 547 3.39 25.72 8.21
C TYR A 547 3.07 24.24 8.00
N PRO A 548 1.80 23.89 7.73
CA PRO A 548 1.41 22.52 7.44
C PRO A 548 1.81 22.11 6.02
N ILE A 549 2.23 20.86 5.86
CA ILE A 549 2.46 20.24 4.55
C ILE A 549 1.13 19.59 4.15
N LYS A 550 0.38 20.20 3.22
CA LYS A 550 -0.89 19.67 2.75
C LYS A 550 -0.79 19.09 1.35
N THR A 551 -1.39 17.93 1.13
CA THR A 551 -1.52 17.28 -0.18
C THR A 551 -2.98 17.14 -0.57
N VAL A 552 -3.27 17.12 -1.87
CA VAL A 552 -4.59 16.79 -2.42
C VAL A 552 -4.49 15.46 -3.16
N SER A 553 -5.08 14.41 -2.60
CA SER A 553 -5.06 13.06 -3.17
C SER A 553 -6.44 12.60 -3.59
N GLN A 554 -6.54 11.80 -4.65
CA GLN A 554 -7.80 11.15 -5.02
C GLN A 554 -8.17 10.11 -3.97
N SER A 555 -9.46 9.96 -3.67
CA SER A 555 -9.99 8.90 -2.78
C SER A 555 -11.07 8.07 -3.50
N GLU A 556 -11.85 7.25 -2.81
CA GLU A 556 -13.02 6.60 -3.42
C GLU A 556 -14.16 7.59 -3.65
N LYS A 557 -14.42 8.48 -2.69
CA LYS A 557 -15.59 9.37 -2.69
C LYS A 557 -15.37 10.66 -3.47
N ASP A 558 -14.23 11.33 -3.26
CA ASP A 558 -13.88 12.58 -3.95
C ASP A 558 -12.34 12.78 -3.93
N PHE A 559 -11.86 13.93 -3.48
CA PHE A 559 -10.47 14.22 -3.15
C PHE A 559 -10.33 14.48 -1.64
N ASP A 560 -9.20 14.08 -1.07
CA ASP A 560 -8.85 14.33 0.32
C ASP A 560 -7.76 15.39 0.40
N VAL A 561 -7.95 16.38 1.28
CA VAL A 561 -6.92 17.35 1.66
C VAL A 561 -6.29 16.88 2.97
N ILE A 562 -5.07 16.38 2.89
CA ILE A 562 -4.42 15.67 3.99
C ILE A 562 -3.20 16.44 4.47
N THR A 563 -3.12 16.68 5.79
CA THR A 563 -1.90 17.15 6.44
C THR A 563 -0.90 15.99 6.51
N GLN A 564 0.21 16.12 5.80
CA GLN A 564 1.31 15.14 5.79
C GLN A 564 2.36 15.41 6.87
N GLY A 565 2.35 16.59 7.47
CA GLY A 565 3.28 17.00 8.53
C GLY A 565 3.29 18.50 8.75
N ILE A 566 4.22 18.96 9.57
CA ILE A 566 4.51 20.37 9.84
C ILE A 566 5.96 20.63 9.44
N CYS A 567 6.21 21.72 8.71
CA CYS A 567 7.55 22.21 8.42
C CYS A 567 7.86 23.41 9.32
N ILE A 568 9.06 23.43 9.87
CA ILE A 568 9.66 24.56 10.58
C ILE A 568 10.84 25.02 9.75
N SER A 569 10.73 26.21 9.16
CA SER A 569 11.74 26.80 8.28
C SER A 569 12.37 28.02 8.95
N PHE A 570 13.70 28.13 8.87
CA PHE A 570 14.45 29.24 9.48
C PHE A 570 15.78 29.48 8.75
N LEU A 571 16.39 30.64 9.00
CA LEU A 571 17.72 30.98 8.48
C LEU A 571 18.80 30.69 9.53
N ALA A 572 19.78 29.87 9.17
CA ALA A 572 20.95 29.61 9.98
C ALA A 572 22.18 30.36 9.44
N GLY A 573 22.82 31.15 10.29
CA GLY A 573 24.08 31.85 9.99
C GLY A 573 24.93 31.97 11.25
N GLY A 574 26.25 31.89 11.13
CA GLY A 574 27.18 31.74 12.26
C GLY A 574 26.99 30.41 12.99
N GLU A 575 27.38 30.38 14.27
CA GLU A 575 27.14 29.23 15.15
C GLU A 575 25.65 29.13 15.51
N LEU A 576 25.09 27.94 15.31
CA LEU A 576 23.72 27.58 15.68
C LEU A 576 23.69 26.10 16.06
N PHE A 577 23.04 25.76 17.17
CA PHE A 577 22.62 24.39 17.42
C PHE A 577 21.10 24.32 17.66
N VAL A 578 20.49 23.23 17.18
CA VAL A 578 19.09 22.86 17.37
C VAL A 578 19.06 21.52 18.10
N GLU A 579 18.52 21.51 19.31
CA GLU A 579 18.33 20.32 20.12
C GLU A 579 16.87 19.87 20.04
N ILE A 580 16.66 18.59 19.75
CA ILE A 580 15.34 17.96 19.60
C ILE A 580 15.23 16.85 20.63
N SER A 581 14.19 16.92 21.46
CA SER A 581 13.87 15.95 22.52
C SER A 581 12.39 15.61 22.49
N CYS A 582 12.06 14.38 22.91
CA CYS A 582 10.71 13.83 22.88
C CYS A 582 10.37 13.10 24.18
#